data_AF-A0A9P8WCB3-F1
#
_entry.id   AF-A0A9P8WCB3-F1
#
_cell.length_a   1.000
_cell.length_b   1.000
_cell.length_c   1.000
_cell.angle_alpha   90.00
_cell.angle_beta   90.00
_cell.angle_gamma   90.00
#
_symmetry.space_group_name_H-M   'P 1'
#
loop_
_entity.id
_entity.type
_entity.pdbx_description
1 polymer ?
#
loop_
_entity_poly.entity_id
_entity_poly.type
_entity_poly.pdbx_seq_one_letter_code
_entity_poly.pdbx_strand_id
1 'polypeptide(L)'
;MFGLGALATLAAALAGTSNAAPSLQPRDSWGGAVSLGPTTSTIIKAVTTIIPGAAPPTQNGVLFLWPGMSNGTGDLVQTTLESWADNSWCGATKGQWCVRASLFGSFGQLDGTASPVSGTQKVKIVYTLLSDNDTWQQTVTDADTGKSLSSFSYKSGPYMRGYGTGTECNNGCTPTIAKQRYINTEITLAGADPNFGKTISTSQGATYSGLTSSNGGKVWKISEIVVPAMS
;
A
#
# COMPACT_ATOMS: atom_id res chain seq x y z
N MET A 1 70.10 -46.31 -23.09
CA MET A 1 69.36 -47.59 -23.19
C MET A 1 68.36 -47.65 -22.05
N PHE A 2 67.08 -47.80 -22.42
CA PHE A 2 65.89 -48.27 -21.67
C PHE A 2 66.00 -48.44 -20.14
N GLY A 3 65.04 -48.02 -19.30
CA GLY A 3 63.69 -47.55 -19.57
C GLY A 3 62.82 -47.50 -18.31
N LEU A 4 61.54 -47.26 -18.57
CA LEU A 4 60.35 -47.42 -17.72
C LEU A 4 60.21 -46.55 -16.46
N GLY A 5 59.42 -45.48 -16.64
CA GLY A 5 58.67 -44.86 -15.57
C GLY A 5 57.51 -45.75 -15.11
N ALA A 6 57.12 -45.56 -13.85
CA ALA A 6 55.86 -46.03 -13.30
C ALA A 6 55.11 -44.81 -12.73
N LEU A 7 53.91 -44.61 -13.26
CA LEU A 7 52.91 -43.65 -12.81
C LEU A 7 52.43 -44.01 -11.40
N ALA A 8 52.32 -43.01 -10.53
CA ALA A 8 51.30 -42.97 -9.48
C ALA A 8 50.51 -41.67 -9.67
N THR A 9 49.38 -41.78 -10.36
CA THR A 9 48.38 -40.72 -10.54
C THR A 9 47.64 -40.48 -9.23
N LEU A 10 47.92 -39.36 -8.55
CA LEU A 10 46.94 -38.75 -7.66
C LEU A 10 45.96 -37.93 -8.51
N ALA A 11 44.75 -38.44 -8.69
CA ALA A 11 43.64 -37.66 -9.21
C ALA A 11 43.22 -36.65 -8.13
N ALA A 12 43.65 -35.40 -8.26
CA ALA A 12 43.08 -34.30 -7.51
C ALA A 12 41.69 -34.00 -8.09
N ALA A 13 40.63 -34.36 -7.35
CA ALA A 13 39.29 -33.93 -7.65
C ALA A 13 39.22 -32.40 -7.51
N LEU A 14 39.18 -31.70 -8.63
CA LEU A 14 38.75 -30.30 -8.69
C LEU A 14 37.25 -30.28 -8.37
N ALA A 15 36.91 -30.13 -7.09
CA ALA A 15 35.59 -29.70 -6.69
C ALA A 15 35.39 -28.28 -7.25
N GLY A 16 34.76 -28.19 -8.41
CA GLY A 16 34.29 -26.93 -8.96
C GLY A 16 33.30 -26.32 -7.97
N THR A 17 33.74 -25.29 -7.25
CA THR A 17 32.83 -24.43 -6.50
C THR A 17 32.02 -23.65 -7.52
N SER A 18 30.85 -24.18 -7.89
CA SER A 18 29.82 -23.44 -8.58
C SER A 18 29.39 -22.29 -7.66
N ASN A 19 30.00 -21.11 -7.84
CA ASN A 19 29.47 -19.87 -7.31
C ASN A 19 28.12 -19.64 -7.99
N ALA A 20 27.05 -20.11 -7.35
CA ALA A 20 25.71 -19.65 -7.68
C ALA A 20 25.72 -18.12 -7.52
N ALA A 21 25.58 -17.41 -8.63
CA ALA A 21 25.36 -15.97 -8.59
C ALA A 21 24.15 -15.72 -7.67
N PRO A 22 24.21 -14.75 -6.74
CA PRO A 22 23.05 -14.42 -5.92
C PRO A 22 21.88 -14.12 -6.84
N SER A 23 20.76 -14.83 -6.64
CA SER A 23 19.53 -14.53 -7.37
C SER A 23 19.19 -13.07 -7.10
N LEU A 24 19.16 -12.25 -8.16
CA LEU A 24 18.67 -10.89 -8.07
C LEU A 24 17.20 -11.00 -7.65
N GLN A 25 16.90 -10.64 -6.40
CA GLN A 25 15.52 -10.52 -5.95
C GLN A 25 14.81 -9.55 -6.89
N PRO A 26 13.63 -9.91 -7.42
CA PRO A 26 12.86 -9.00 -8.27
C PRO A 26 12.65 -7.67 -7.53
N ARG A 27 12.95 -6.54 -8.17
CA ARG A 27 12.80 -5.22 -7.55
C ARG A 27 11.32 -4.85 -7.42
N ASP A 28 10.99 -4.16 -6.34
CA ASP A 28 9.69 -3.52 -6.17
C ASP A 28 9.49 -2.43 -7.22
N SER A 29 8.25 -2.25 -7.67
CA SER A 29 7.85 -1.25 -8.65
C SER A 29 6.57 -0.53 -8.25
N TRP A 30 6.40 0.69 -8.78
CA TRP A 30 5.38 1.63 -8.33
C TRP A 30 4.52 2.10 -9.49
N GLY A 31 3.20 2.12 -9.26
CA GLY A 31 2.23 2.66 -10.21
C GLY A 31 1.86 4.12 -9.93
N GLY A 32 0.68 4.52 -10.43
CA GLY A 32 0.13 5.85 -10.20
C GLY A 32 -0.14 6.11 -8.73
N ALA A 33 0.17 7.33 -8.30
CA ALA A 33 -0.03 7.77 -6.93
C ALA A 33 -0.46 9.24 -6.87
N VAL A 34 -1.21 9.58 -5.82
CA VAL A 34 -1.49 10.96 -5.42
C VAL A 34 -1.18 11.10 -3.94
N SER A 35 -0.45 12.15 -3.57
CA SER A 35 -0.08 12.42 -2.18
C SER A 35 -0.22 13.89 -1.83
N LEU A 36 -0.49 14.16 -0.55
CA LEU A 36 -0.47 15.48 0.08
C LEU A 36 0.42 15.40 1.31
N GLY A 37 1.26 16.40 1.48
CA GLY A 37 2.04 16.65 2.68
C GLY A 37 3.54 16.81 2.43
N PRO A 38 4.30 17.05 3.50
CA PRO A 38 3.82 17.13 4.89
C PRO A 38 3.01 18.41 5.17
N THR A 39 1.96 18.30 5.99
CA THR A 39 1.32 19.48 6.62
C THR A 39 2.17 20.00 7.78
N THR A 40 2.07 21.30 8.07
CA THR A 40 2.63 21.90 9.31
C THR A 40 1.81 21.54 10.55
N SER A 41 0.59 21.02 10.39
CA SER A 41 -0.25 20.49 11.48
C SER A 41 -0.17 18.97 11.57
N THR A 42 -1.07 18.33 12.32
CA THR A 42 -1.23 16.87 12.42
C THR A 42 -2.54 16.47 11.76
N ILE A 43 -2.54 15.41 10.95
CA ILE A 43 -3.78 14.77 10.51
C ILE A 43 -4.38 14.05 11.72
N ILE A 44 -5.65 14.29 12.02
CA ILE A 44 -6.41 13.62 13.10
C ILE A 44 -7.50 12.70 12.57
N LYS A 45 -7.91 12.89 11.31
CA LYS A 45 -8.86 12.03 10.64
C LYS A 45 -8.64 12.07 9.14
N ALA A 46 -8.71 10.93 8.49
CA ALA A 46 -8.81 10.84 7.04
C ALA A 46 -9.91 9.84 6.65
N VAL A 47 -10.68 10.19 5.64
CA VAL A 47 -11.74 9.38 5.07
C VAL A 47 -11.52 9.30 3.57
N THR A 48 -11.71 8.12 2.98
CA THR A 48 -11.78 7.97 1.52
C THR A 48 -12.64 6.78 1.17
N THR A 49 -13.16 6.72 -0.06
CA THR A 49 -13.84 5.52 -0.58
C THR A 49 -13.14 5.06 -1.85
N ILE A 50 -12.56 3.87 -1.83
CA ILE A 50 -11.91 3.28 -3.00
C ILE A 50 -12.91 2.41 -3.78
N ILE A 51 -12.86 2.52 -5.11
CA ILE A 51 -13.41 1.57 -6.08
C ILE A 51 -12.19 1.00 -6.82
N PRO A 52 -11.73 -0.21 -6.47
CA PRO A 52 -10.39 -0.65 -6.81
C PRO A 52 -10.20 -1.12 -8.26
N GLY A 53 -11.29 -1.40 -8.97
CA GLY A 53 -11.22 -2.17 -10.21
C GLY A 53 -10.93 -3.65 -9.93
N ALA A 54 -11.07 -4.52 -10.92
CA ALA A 54 -10.86 -5.96 -10.71
C ALA A 54 -9.40 -6.27 -10.35
N ALA A 55 -9.20 -7.18 -9.40
CA ALA A 55 -7.87 -7.74 -9.15
C ALA A 55 -7.42 -8.56 -10.39
N PRO A 56 -6.12 -8.60 -10.70
CA PRO A 56 -5.64 -9.43 -11.80
C PRO A 56 -6.01 -10.91 -11.56
N PRO A 57 -6.43 -11.63 -12.62
CA PRO A 57 -6.89 -13.02 -12.49
C PRO A 57 -5.79 -14.00 -12.09
N THR A 58 -4.53 -13.62 -12.30
CA THR A 58 -3.32 -14.35 -11.96
C THR A 58 -2.31 -13.33 -11.45
N GLN A 59 -1.60 -13.66 -10.38
CA GLN A 59 -0.62 -12.75 -9.78
C GLN A 59 0.64 -13.51 -9.38
N ASN A 60 1.79 -12.90 -9.64
CA ASN A 60 3.07 -13.26 -9.06
C ASN A 60 3.34 -12.32 -7.88
N GLY A 61 4.22 -12.68 -6.95
CA GLY A 61 4.56 -11.80 -5.83
C GLY A 61 3.32 -11.26 -5.11
N VAL A 62 3.32 -9.97 -4.82
CA VAL A 62 2.16 -9.27 -4.24
C VAL A 62 1.97 -7.88 -4.84
N LEU A 63 0.73 -7.59 -5.17
CA LEU A 63 0.29 -6.29 -5.65
C LEU A 63 -0.60 -5.63 -4.60
N PHE A 64 -0.27 -4.39 -4.25
CA PHE A 64 -0.99 -3.59 -3.26
C PHE A 64 -1.62 -2.37 -3.92
N LEU A 65 -2.86 -2.12 -3.55
CA LEU A 65 -3.46 -0.78 -3.61
C LEU A 65 -3.56 -0.26 -2.19
N TRP A 66 -3.20 1.00 -1.97
CA TRP A 66 -3.31 1.61 -0.64
C TRP A 66 -3.83 3.02 -0.74
N PRO A 67 -4.58 3.46 0.27
CA PRO A 67 -4.38 4.77 0.84
C PRO A 67 -3.79 4.64 2.24
N GLY A 68 -3.00 5.63 2.65
CA GLY A 68 -2.36 5.63 3.95
C GLY A 68 -1.93 7.01 4.39
N MET A 69 -1.50 7.08 5.65
CA MET A 69 -0.91 8.27 6.23
C MET A 69 0.44 7.92 6.83
N SER A 70 1.39 8.83 6.65
CA SER A 70 2.74 8.67 7.17
C SER A 70 3.10 9.84 8.08
N ASN A 71 3.91 9.54 9.09
CA ASN A 71 4.61 10.54 9.89
C ASN A 71 5.95 10.97 9.27
N GLY A 72 6.35 10.38 8.13
CA GLY A 72 7.64 10.65 7.48
C GLY A 72 8.85 10.10 8.24
N THR A 73 8.65 9.42 9.38
CA THR A 73 9.72 8.88 10.23
C THR A 73 9.71 7.35 10.34
N GLY A 74 8.70 6.67 9.78
CA GLY A 74 8.76 5.21 9.58
C GLY A 74 7.42 4.48 9.64
N ASP A 75 6.41 5.03 10.33
CA ASP A 75 5.11 4.36 10.46
C ASP A 75 4.16 4.77 9.33
N LEU A 76 3.39 3.80 8.83
CA LEU A 76 2.35 3.95 7.82
C LEU A 76 1.04 3.35 8.32
N VAL A 77 0.12 4.22 8.77
CA VAL A 77 -1.27 3.84 9.06
C VAL A 77 -1.99 3.72 7.72
N GLN A 78 -2.34 2.51 7.30
CA GLN A 78 -2.80 2.27 5.93
C GLN A 78 -3.78 1.11 5.82
N THR A 79 -4.60 1.13 4.79
CA THR A 79 -5.44 0.01 4.38
C THR A 79 -4.90 -0.49 3.06
N THR A 80 -4.66 -1.79 2.98
CA THR A 80 -4.20 -2.44 1.76
C THR A 80 -5.35 -3.20 1.13
N LEU A 81 -5.39 -3.17 -0.21
CA LEU A 81 -6.12 -4.13 -1.02
C LEU A 81 -5.09 -4.93 -1.78
N GLU A 82 -5.05 -6.22 -1.53
CA GLU A 82 -3.93 -7.07 -1.89
C GLU A 82 -4.34 -8.14 -2.89
N SER A 83 -3.48 -8.39 -3.86
CA SER A 83 -3.56 -9.52 -4.75
C SER A 83 -2.24 -10.27 -4.66
N TRP A 84 -2.32 -11.52 -4.18
CA TRP A 84 -1.22 -12.47 -4.08
C TRP A 84 -1.40 -13.59 -5.08
N ALA A 85 -0.39 -14.46 -5.20
CA ALA A 85 -0.52 -15.73 -5.91
C ALA A 85 -1.63 -16.63 -5.33
N ASP A 86 -1.84 -16.58 -4.01
CA ASP A 86 -2.98 -17.20 -3.32
C ASP A 86 -3.67 -16.18 -2.40
N ASN A 87 -4.96 -15.95 -2.64
CA ASN A 87 -5.82 -15.04 -1.87
C ASN A 87 -6.82 -15.79 -0.95
N SER A 88 -6.68 -17.12 -0.81
CA SER A 88 -7.55 -17.94 0.03
C SER A 88 -7.55 -17.52 1.50
N TRP A 89 -6.48 -16.89 1.96
CA TRP A 89 -6.30 -16.39 3.34
C TRP A 89 -7.33 -15.33 3.76
N CYS A 90 -7.92 -14.58 2.82
CA CYS A 90 -9.03 -13.67 3.09
C CYS A 90 -10.38 -14.20 2.55
N GLY A 91 -10.39 -15.40 1.95
CA GLY A 91 -11.57 -15.97 1.29
C GLY A 91 -11.89 -15.34 -0.07
N ALA A 92 -10.96 -14.63 -0.70
CA ALA A 92 -11.18 -14.05 -2.03
C ALA A 92 -11.12 -15.10 -3.13
N THR A 93 -11.96 -14.89 -4.13
CA THR A 93 -12.01 -15.65 -5.37
C THR A 93 -11.43 -14.84 -6.53
N LYS A 94 -11.36 -15.44 -7.72
CA LYS A 94 -10.75 -14.83 -8.91
C LYS A 94 -11.34 -13.44 -9.20
N GLY A 95 -10.46 -12.44 -9.33
CA GLY A 95 -10.84 -11.05 -9.61
C GLY A 95 -11.23 -10.22 -8.38
N GLN A 96 -11.19 -10.80 -7.18
CA GLN A 96 -11.38 -10.09 -5.92
C GLN A 96 -10.04 -9.74 -5.26
N TRP A 97 -10.04 -8.64 -4.52
CA TRP A 97 -8.93 -8.23 -3.65
C TRP A 97 -9.15 -8.74 -2.23
N CYS A 98 -8.06 -8.90 -1.49
CA CYS A 98 -8.10 -9.01 -0.04
C CYS A 98 -7.89 -7.64 0.60
N VAL A 99 -8.92 -7.10 1.26
CA VAL A 99 -8.78 -5.82 1.98
C VAL A 99 -8.46 -6.04 3.45
N ARG A 100 -7.54 -5.25 4.02
CA ARG A 100 -7.30 -5.18 5.46
C ARG A 100 -6.76 -3.82 5.89
N ALA A 101 -7.20 -3.35 7.05
CA ALA A 101 -6.58 -2.26 7.78
C ALA A 101 -5.25 -2.74 8.38
N SER A 102 -4.26 -1.85 8.42
CA SER A 102 -2.88 -2.28 8.66
C SER A 102 -1.96 -1.16 9.13
N LEU A 103 -0.86 -1.52 9.76
CA LEU A 103 0.19 -0.60 10.18
C LEU A 103 1.54 -1.19 9.80
N PHE A 104 2.30 -0.47 8.99
CA PHE A 104 3.69 -0.79 8.72
C PHE A 104 4.60 0.11 9.55
N GLY A 105 5.71 -0.42 10.05
CA GLY A 105 6.71 0.34 10.79
C GLY A 105 7.98 -0.47 11.01
N SER A 106 8.84 -0.04 11.94
CA SER A 106 10.09 -0.75 12.28
C SER A 106 9.86 -2.18 12.82
N PHE A 107 8.66 -2.46 13.32
CA PHE A 107 8.19 -3.77 13.75
C PHE A 107 7.67 -4.66 12.61
N GLY A 108 7.75 -4.19 11.36
CA GLY A 108 7.19 -4.86 10.19
C GLY A 108 5.71 -4.53 9.99
N GLN A 109 4.97 -5.48 9.44
CA GLN A 109 3.56 -5.33 9.09
C GLN A 109 2.67 -5.89 10.21
N LEU A 110 1.74 -5.08 10.70
CA LEU A 110 0.68 -5.48 11.62
C LEU A 110 -0.68 -5.30 10.94
N ASP A 111 -1.53 -6.32 11.02
CA ASP A 111 -2.76 -6.37 10.23
C ASP A 111 -4.00 -6.61 11.10
N GLY A 112 -5.11 -5.99 10.70
CA GLY A 112 -6.44 -6.33 11.20
C GLY A 112 -7.05 -7.54 10.51
N THR A 113 -8.34 -7.75 10.74
CA THR A 113 -9.11 -8.77 10.01
C THR A 113 -9.14 -8.48 8.51
N ALA A 114 -9.23 -9.51 7.68
CA ALA A 114 -9.29 -9.36 6.23
C ALA A 114 -10.64 -9.82 5.67
N SER A 115 -11.03 -9.24 4.54
CA SER A 115 -12.24 -9.64 3.79
C SER A 115 -12.00 -9.61 2.29
N PRO A 116 -12.76 -10.40 1.51
CA PRO A 116 -12.72 -10.31 0.06
C PRO A 116 -13.57 -9.12 -0.41
N VAL A 117 -13.08 -8.38 -1.39
CA VAL A 117 -13.82 -7.27 -2.04
C VAL A 117 -13.79 -7.38 -3.55
N SER A 118 -14.92 -7.08 -4.19
CA SER A 118 -15.01 -7.08 -5.65
C SER A 118 -14.49 -5.76 -6.25
N GLY A 119 -14.11 -5.80 -7.53
CA GLY A 119 -13.54 -4.63 -8.20
C GLY A 119 -14.46 -3.42 -8.34
N THR A 120 -15.77 -3.62 -8.25
CA THR A 120 -16.78 -2.54 -8.31
C THR A 120 -17.26 -2.11 -6.94
N GLN A 121 -16.82 -2.77 -5.87
CA GLN A 121 -17.27 -2.49 -4.52
C GLN A 121 -16.72 -1.15 -4.05
N LYS A 122 -17.59 -0.34 -3.42
CA LYS A 122 -17.18 0.90 -2.77
C LYS A 122 -16.71 0.58 -1.37
N VAL A 123 -15.40 0.64 -1.14
CA VAL A 123 -14.78 0.35 0.14
C VAL A 123 -14.47 1.67 0.84
N LYS A 124 -15.24 2.00 1.87
CA LYS A 124 -15.02 3.18 2.71
C LYS A 124 -13.97 2.88 3.75
N ILE A 125 -12.99 3.76 3.84
CA ILE A 125 -11.83 3.66 4.73
C ILE A 125 -11.82 4.91 5.60
N VAL A 126 -11.72 4.73 6.92
CA VAL A 126 -11.65 5.81 7.90
C VAL A 126 -10.50 5.55 8.85
N TYR A 127 -9.60 6.52 8.94
CA TYR A 127 -8.54 6.58 9.95
C TYR A 127 -8.86 7.70 10.94
N THR A 128 -8.83 7.41 12.22
CA THR A 128 -9.11 8.38 13.29
C THR A 128 -8.06 8.27 14.39
N LEU A 129 -7.45 9.40 14.75
CA LEU A 129 -6.66 9.53 15.96
C LEU A 129 -7.62 9.60 17.15
N LEU A 130 -7.50 8.67 18.09
CA LEU A 130 -8.35 8.62 19.27
C LEU A 130 -7.97 9.72 20.27
N SER A 131 -8.83 9.93 21.27
CA SER A 131 -8.69 11.00 22.26
C SER A 131 -7.46 10.88 23.17
N ASP A 132 -6.80 9.72 23.18
CA ASP A 132 -5.52 9.53 23.87
C ASP A 132 -4.34 10.16 23.13
N ASN A 133 -4.56 10.72 21.93
CA ASN A 133 -3.56 11.31 21.03
C ASN A 133 -2.42 10.35 20.68
N ASP A 134 -2.68 9.04 20.68
CA ASP A 134 -1.65 8.02 20.44
C ASP A 134 -2.19 6.87 19.59
N THR A 135 -3.43 6.46 19.82
CA THR A 135 -4.04 5.33 19.14
C THR A 135 -4.70 5.76 17.83
N TRP A 136 -4.31 5.09 16.74
CA TRP A 136 -4.99 5.19 15.45
C TRP A 136 -5.98 4.04 15.28
N GLN A 137 -7.26 4.39 15.19
CA GLN A 137 -8.32 3.47 14.81
C GLN A 137 -8.55 3.53 13.30
N GLN A 138 -8.57 2.36 12.68
CA GLN A 138 -8.86 2.15 11.28
C GLN A 138 -10.14 1.33 11.15
N THR A 139 -11.10 1.82 10.39
CA THR A 139 -12.33 1.09 10.05
C THR A 139 -12.51 1.05 8.55
N VAL A 140 -12.80 -0.15 8.05
CA VAL A 140 -13.00 -0.41 6.62
C VAL A 140 -14.36 -1.07 6.46
N THR A 141 -15.23 -0.44 5.70
CA THR A 141 -16.61 -0.90 5.49
C THR A 141 -16.99 -0.87 4.02
N ASP A 142 -17.97 -1.69 3.67
CA ASP A 142 -18.71 -1.51 2.43
C ASP A 142 -19.54 -0.22 2.54
N ALA A 143 -19.32 0.71 1.62
CA ALA A 143 -19.91 2.06 1.69
C ALA A 143 -21.42 2.07 1.44
N ASP A 144 -21.94 1.07 0.72
CA ASP A 144 -23.36 1.00 0.33
C ASP A 144 -24.19 0.24 1.39
N THR A 145 -23.60 -0.77 2.03
CA THR A 145 -24.29 -1.64 3.00
C THR A 145 -23.89 -1.41 4.46
N GLY A 146 -22.75 -0.75 4.70
CA GLY A 146 -22.18 -0.58 6.05
C GLY A 146 -21.53 -1.83 6.63
N LYS A 147 -21.46 -2.95 5.87
CA LYS A 147 -20.82 -4.19 6.32
C LYS A 147 -19.35 -3.94 6.69
N SER A 148 -18.94 -4.40 7.88
CA SER A 148 -17.53 -4.38 8.28
C SER A 148 -16.70 -5.31 7.40
N LEU A 149 -15.59 -4.80 6.86
CA LEU A 149 -14.64 -5.53 6.03
C LEU A 149 -13.30 -5.72 6.76
N SER A 150 -12.89 -4.71 7.53
CA SER A 150 -11.70 -4.77 8.37
C SER A 150 -11.78 -3.73 9.49
N SER A 151 -11.10 -4.00 10.60
CA SER A 151 -10.86 -3.02 11.66
C SER A 151 -9.51 -3.31 12.29
N PHE A 152 -8.78 -2.25 12.63
CA PHE A 152 -7.49 -2.36 13.33
C PHE A 152 -7.27 -1.12 14.20
N SER A 153 -6.62 -1.28 15.34
CA SER A 153 -6.32 -0.18 16.24
C SER A 153 -4.96 -0.38 16.88
N TYR A 154 -4.10 0.63 16.83
CA TYR A 154 -2.74 0.53 17.35
C TYR A 154 -2.17 1.89 17.74
N LYS A 155 -1.24 1.90 18.70
CA LYS A 155 -0.55 3.12 19.16
C LYS A 155 0.60 3.48 18.22
N SER A 156 0.49 4.61 17.53
CA SER A 156 1.49 5.08 16.55
C SER A 156 1.68 6.61 16.64
N GLY A 157 1.21 7.23 17.72
CA GLY A 157 1.37 8.65 18.00
C GLY A 157 0.60 9.58 17.05
N PRO A 158 0.56 10.88 17.36
CA PRO A 158 -0.20 11.87 16.61
C PRO A 158 0.61 12.45 15.44
N TYR A 159 1.57 11.71 14.89
CA TYR A 159 2.61 12.28 14.04
C TYR A 159 2.27 12.26 12.55
N MET A 160 1.09 11.79 12.14
CA MET A 160 0.73 11.67 10.73
C MET A 160 0.66 13.06 10.06
N ARG A 161 1.55 13.30 9.09
CA ARG A 161 1.71 14.59 8.38
C ARG A 161 1.40 14.52 6.90
N GLY A 162 1.48 13.34 6.32
CA GLY A 162 1.16 13.10 4.92
C GLY A 162 -0.01 12.14 4.78
N TYR A 163 -0.78 12.33 3.71
CA TYR A 163 -1.76 11.37 3.20
C TYR A 163 -1.38 11.02 1.77
N GLY A 164 -1.54 9.76 1.38
CA GLY A 164 -1.35 9.38 0.00
C GLY A 164 -2.12 8.14 -0.38
N THR A 165 -2.12 7.89 -1.67
CA THR A 165 -2.61 6.66 -2.27
C THR A 165 -1.72 6.25 -3.43
N GLY A 166 -1.61 4.95 -3.68
CA GLY A 166 -0.86 4.45 -4.81
C GLY A 166 -1.02 2.96 -5.05
N THR A 167 -0.31 2.50 -6.07
CA THR A 167 -0.14 1.10 -6.42
C THR A 167 1.32 0.70 -6.21
N GLU A 168 1.53 -0.43 -5.56
CA GLU A 168 2.84 -0.99 -5.28
C GLU A 168 2.88 -2.47 -5.69
N CYS A 169 3.98 -2.89 -6.29
CA CYS A 169 4.15 -4.21 -6.87
C CYS A 169 5.47 -4.81 -6.40
N ASN A 170 5.38 -5.77 -5.49
CA ASN A 170 6.53 -6.30 -4.76
C ASN A 170 6.81 -7.75 -5.11
N ASN A 171 8.05 -8.18 -4.89
CA ASN A 171 8.49 -9.57 -5.09
C ASN A 171 8.21 -10.08 -6.52
N GLY A 172 8.40 -9.23 -7.52
CA GLY A 172 8.26 -9.61 -8.93
C GLY A 172 6.80 -9.80 -9.34
N CYS A 173 5.91 -8.98 -8.75
CA CYS A 173 4.51 -9.04 -9.09
C CYS A 173 4.27 -8.76 -10.58
N THR A 174 3.16 -9.28 -11.10
CA THR A 174 2.62 -8.91 -12.40
C THR A 174 1.93 -7.55 -12.25
N PRO A 175 2.47 -6.46 -12.84
CA PRO A 175 2.02 -5.10 -12.59
C PRO A 175 0.73 -4.73 -13.35
N THR A 176 -0.07 -5.72 -13.75
CA THR A 176 -1.33 -5.49 -14.44
C THR A 176 -2.40 -5.07 -13.43
N ILE A 177 -2.87 -3.83 -13.53
CA ILE A 177 -3.87 -3.26 -12.63
C ILE A 177 -5.02 -2.65 -13.42
N ALA A 178 -6.24 -2.80 -12.89
CA ALA A 178 -7.37 -2.02 -13.36
C ALA A 178 -7.26 -0.56 -12.88
N LYS A 179 -7.96 0.35 -13.57
CA LYS A 179 -8.12 1.73 -13.11
C LYS A 179 -8.80 1.77 -11.75
N GLN A 180 -8.24 2.55 -10.83
CA GLN A 180 -8.80 2.76 -9.49
C GLN A 180 -9.39 4.16 -9.38
N ARG A 181 -10.39 4.29 -8.51
CA ARG A 181 -10.97 5.59 -8.15
C ARG A 181 -11.01 5.71 -6.63
N TYR A 182 -10.57 6.84 -6.11
CA TYR A 182 -10.79 7.22 -4.72
C TYR A 182 -11.70 8.43 -4.72
N ILE A 183 -12.88 8.29 -4.13
CA ILE A 183 -13.91 9.34 -4.13
C ILE A 183 -14.15 9.84 -2.71
N ASN A 184 -14.56 11.10 -2.61
CA ASN A 184 -14.93 11.76 -1.36
C ASN A 184 -13.82 11.65 -0.31
N THR A 185 -12.58 11.94 -0.70
CA THR A 185 -11.47 11.99 0.25
C THR A 185 -11.60 13.24 1.09
N GLU A 186 -11.56 13.10 2.41
CA GLU A 186 -11.58 14.20 3.37
C GLU A 186 -10.46 13.99 4.40
N ILE A 187 -9.63 15.00 4.60
CA ILE A 187 -8.53 15.01 5.55
C ILE A 187 -8.78 16.15 6.54
N THR A 188 -8.86 15.82 7.83
CA THR A 188 -9.02 16.78 8.93
C THR A 188 -7.72 16.89 9.69
N LEU A 189 -7.25 18.13 9.85
CA LEU A 189 -6.07 18.50 10.60
C LEU A 189 -6.45 18.93 12.03
N ALA A 190 -5.53 18.82 12.98
CA ALA A 190 -5.69 19.32 14.34
C ALA A 190 -5.80 20.86 14.37
N GLY A 191 -4.89 21.51 13.66
CA GLY A 191 -4.84 22.95 13.42
C GLY A 191 -4.92 23.29 11.93
N ALA A 192 -5.24 24.52 11.60
CA ALA A 192 -5.31 24.98 10.23
C ALA A 192 -3.92 24.99 9.57
N ASP A 193 -3.85 24.52 8.32
CA ASP A 193 -2.71 24.70 7.44
C ASP A 193 -3.25 25.10 6.05
N PRO A 194 -3.30 26.40 5.72
CA PRO A 194 -3.83 26.88 4.44
C PRO A 194 -2.94 26.51 3.24
N ASN A 195 -1.71 26.03 3.48
CA ASN A 195 -0.79 25.64 2.42
C ASN A 195 -0.77 24.13 2.16
N PHE A 196 -1.42 23.30 2.97
CA PHE A 196 -1.38 21.85 2.82
C PHE A 196 -1.79 21.38 1.42
N GLY A 197 -2.86 21.92 0.83
CA GLY A 197 -3.25 21.55 -0.54
C GLY A 197 -2.25 21.92 -1.62
N LYS A 198 -1.35 22.88 -1.38
CA LYS A 198 -0.27 23.24 -2.34
C LYS A 198 0.81 22.16 -2.43
N THR A 199 0.83 21.22 -1.48
CA THR A 199 1.76 20.09 -1.46
C THR A 199 1.30 18.91 -2.29
N ILE A 200 0.09 18.99 -2.89
CA ILE A 200 -0.44 17.87 -3.65
C ILE A 200 0.48 17.52 -4.83
N SER A 201 0.78 16.24 -4.96
CA SER A 201 1.64 15.72 -6.03
C SER A 201 1.02 14.48 -6.65
N THR A 202 1.37 14.22 -7.91
CA THR A 202 0.87 13.10 -8.70
C THR A 202 2.00 12.42 -9.45
N SER A 203 1.91 11.11 -9.65
CA SER A 203 2.88 10.34 -10.44
C SER A 203 2.20 9.34 -11.38
N GLN A 204 2.94 8.88 -12.40
CA GLN A 204 2.55 7.81 -13.34
C GLN A 204 1.11 7.94 -13.88
N GLY A 205 0.74 9.16 -14.29
CA GLY A 205 -0.57 9.45 -14.90
C GLY A 205 -1.76 9.48 -13.94
N ALA A 206 -1.53 9.36 -12.62
CA ALA A 206 -2.59 9.60 -11.64
C ALA A 206 -3.05 11.06 -11.68
N THR A 207 -4.35 11.28 -11.46
CA THR A 207 -4.97 12.61 -11.51
C THR A 207 -5.89 12.80 -10.32
N TYR A 208 -6.21 14.06 -9.99
CA TYR A 208 -7.19 14.40 -8.98
C TYR A 208 -8.06 15.56 -9.45
N SER A 209 -9.23 15.71 -8.85
CA SER A 209 -10.14 16.84 -9.08
C SER A 209 -10.87 17.25 -7.80
N GLY A 210 -11.34 18.50 -7.77
CA GLY A 210 -12.13 19.02 -6.65
C GLY A 210 -11.36 19.21 -5.35
N LEU A 211 -10.04 19.46 -5.42
CA LEU A 211 -9.25 19.83 -4.25
C LEU A 211 -9.76 21.16 -3.69
N THR A 212 -10.28 21.14 -2.47
CA THR A 212 -10.82 22.32 -1.77
C THR A 212 -10.48 22.26 -0.28
N SER A 213 -10.59 23.41 0.39
CA SER A 213 -10.44 23.48 1.85
C SER A 213 -11.56 24.29 2.50
N SER A 214 -11.78 24.02 3.77
CA SER A 214 -12.66 24.79 4.64
C SER A 214 -12.01 25.00 6.01
N ASN A 215 -12.66 25.82 6.86
CA ASN A 215 -12.22 26.13 8.22
C ASN A 215 -10.76 26.62 8.25
N GLY A 216 -10.40 27.53 7.33
CA GLY A 216 -9.07 28.12 7.24
C GLY A 216 -7.96 27.16 6.79
N GLY A 217 -8.30 26.01 6.19
CA GLY A 217 -7.32 24.97 5.86
C GLY A 217 -7.21 23.87 6.91
N LYS A 218 -8.21 23.73 7.80
CA LYS A 218 -8.28 22.63 8.77
C LYS A 218 -8.90 21.37 8.17
N VAL A 219 -9.80 21.51 7.20
CA VAL A 219 -10.42 20.38 6.49
C VAL A 219 -10.11 20.52 5.01
N TRP A 220 -9.60 19.45 4.41
CA TRP A 220 -9.25 19.37 3.00
C TRP A 220 -10.05 18.26 2.34
N LYS A 221 -10.58 18.52 1.16
CA LYS A 221 -11.40 17.59 0.40
C LYS A 221 -10.84 17.40 -0.99
N ILE A 222 -10.91 16.17 -1.50
CA ILE A 222 -10.67 15.83 -2.90
C ILE A 222 -11.89 15.04 -3.35
N SER A 223 -12.60 15.55 -4.36
CA SER A 223 -13.82 14.91 -4.86
C SER A 223 -13.49 13.55 -5.47
N GLU A 224 -12.42 13.50 -6.27
CA GLU A 224 -12.01 12.28 -6.95
C GLU A 224 -10.50 12.26 -7.21
N ILE A 225 -9.89 11.10 -7.00
CA ILE A 225 -8.56 10.71 -7.46
C ILE A 225 -8.74 9.53 -8.40
N VAL A 226 -8.05 9.55 -9.55
CA VAL A 226 -8.02 8.46 -10.51
C VAL A 226 -6.58 7.97 -10.65
N VAL A 227 -6.36 6.69 -10.39
CA VAL A 227 -5.10 5.99 -10.69
C VAL A 227 -5.33 5.17 -11.95
N PRO A 228 -4.54 5.39 -13.03
CA PRO A 228 -4.78 4.74 -14.31
C PRO A 228 -4.50 3.23 -14.24
N ALA A 229 -5.01 2.51 -15.24
CA ALA A 229 -4.64 1.11 -15.43
C ALA A 229 -3.15 1.00 -15.82
N MET A 230 -2.53 -0.12 -15.48
CA MET A 230 -1.20 -0.50 -15.95
C MET A 230 -1.27 -1.92 -16.53
N SER A 231 -0.40 -2.21 -17.48
CA SER A 231 -0.32 -3.48 -18.20
C SER A 231 1.10 -4.00 -18.21
#